data_AF-A0A955YE31-F1
#
_entry.id   AF-A0A955YE31-F1
#
_cell.length_a   1.000
_cell.length_b   1.000
_cell.length_c   1.000
_cell.angle_alpha   90.00
_cell.angle_beta   90.00
_cell.angle_gamma   90.00
#
_symmetry.space_group_name_H-M   'P 1'
#
loop_
_entity.id
_entity.type
_entity.pdbx_description
1 polymer ?
#
loop_
_entity_poly.entity_id
_entity_poly.type
_entity_poly.pdbx_seq_one_letter_code
_entity_poly.pdbx_strand_id
1 'polypeptide(L)'
;RELAIQVAEAFQRYANRIPDLRVAAIYGGQDYRNQHRQLARGVHVVVGTPGRIMDHMERGTLRLDHIRHLVLDEADEMLRMGFIDAVEWIVSRTPRTRQVALFSATMPGPIRKIAQQYLNDPVELILKERMRVPETVTQHAWIISGLHKLDALTRILEVTEFDAVIV
;
A
#
# COMPACT_ATOMS: atom_id res chain seq x y z
N ARG A 1 -0.30 5.29 6.13
CA ARG A 1 -0.85 4.68 7.38
C ARG A 1 -2.30 4.21 7.14
N GLU A 2 -3.05 5.04 6.44
CA GLU A 2 -4.44 4.89 6.03
C GLU A 2 -4.69 3.58 5.30
N LEU A 3 -3.86 3.24 4.29
CA LEU A 3 -4.00 1.99 3.53
C LEU A 3 -3.95 0.74 4.42
N ALA A 4 -3.01 0.69 5.37
CA ALA A 4 -2.88 -0.46 6.27
C ALA A 4 -4.11 -0.64 7.18
N ILE A 5 -4.77 0.45 7.57
CA ILE A 5 -6.01 0.41 8.36
C ILE A 5 -7.15 -0.11 7.48
N GLN A 6 -7.32 0.45 6.29
CA GLN A 6 -8.38 0.04 5.36
C GLN A 6 -8.28 -1.45 4.98
N VAL A 7 -7.07 -1.94 4.71
CA VAL A 7 -6.82 -3.35 4.41
C VAL A 7 -7.12 -4.22 5.63
N ALA A 8 -6.72 -3.81 6.85
CA ALA A 8 -7.05 -4.55 8.07
C ALA A 8 -8.56 -4.61 8.33
N GLU A 9 -9.28 -3.51 8.13
CA GLU A 9 -10.75 -3.46 8.22
C GLU A 9 -11.43 -4.36 7.17
N ALA A 10 -10.90 -4.40 5.95
CA ALA A 10 -11.37 -5.33 4.93
C ALA A 10 -11.19 -6.79 5.37
N PHE A 11 -10.01 -7.15 5.90
CA PHE A 11 -9.78 -8.48 6.45
C PHE A 11 -10.70 -8.82 7.63
N GLN A 12 -11.03 -7.85 8.50
CA GLN A 12 -12.00 -8.05 9.57
C GLN A 12 -13.41 -8.32 9.02
N ARG A 13 -13.82 -7.63 7.94
CA ARG A 13 -15.10 -7.94 7.28
C ARG A 13 -15.12 -9.34 6.69
N TYR A 14 -14.01 -9.80 6.11
CA TYR A 14 -13.88 -11.17 5.61
C TYR A 14 -13.85 -12.20 6.77
N ALA A 15 -13.24 -11.83 7.90
CA ALA A 15 -13.16 -12.64 9.12
C ALA A 15 -14.52 -12.96 9.72
N ASN A 16 -15.56 -12.16 9.48
CA ASN A 16 -16.91 -12.40 10.02
C ASN A 16 -17.49 -13.78 9.66
N ARG A 17 -16.96 -14.44 8.63
CA ARG A 17 -17.36 -15.80 8.21
C ARG A 17 -16.31 -16.87 8.49
N ILE A 18 -15.21 -16.52 9.15
CA ILE A 18 -14.08 -17.41 9.43
C ILE A 18 -13.83 -17.38 10.95
N PRO A 19 -14.23 -18.43 11.68
CA PRO A 19 -13.99 -18.53 13.11
C PRO A 19 -12.53 -18.27 13.46
N ASP A 20 -12.32 -17.50 14.52
CA ASP A 20 -11.00 -17.21 15.11
C ASP A 20 -9.98 -16.51 14.18
N LEU A 21 -10.38 -15.95 13.03
CA LEU A 21 -9.45 -15.16 12.22
C LEU A 21 -9.07 -13.87 12.95
N ARG A 22 -7.77 -13.70 13.21
CA ARG A 22 -7.22 -12.57 13.99
C ARG A 22 -6.31 -11.75 13.11
N VAL A 23 -6.60 -10.46 13.02
CA VAL A 23 -5.92 -9.50 12.16
C VAL A 23 -5.29 -8.43 13.02
N ALA A 24 -4.02 -8.11 12.79
CA ALA A 24 -3.33 -6.99 13.43
C ALA A 24 -2.85 -5.98 12.40
N ALA A 25 -3.08 -4.70 12.70
CA ALA A 25 -2.57 -3.58 11.91
C ALA A 25 -1.35 -2.97 12.60
N ILE A 26 -0.22 -2.90 11.89
CA ILE A 26 1.10 -2.58 12.44
C ILE A 26 1.70 -1.40 11.67
N TYR A 27 1.59 -0.19 12.22
CA TYR A 27 2.07 1.03 11.56
C TYR A 27 2.56 2.09 12.55
N GLY A 28 3.25 3.11 12.06
CA GLY A 28 3.76 4.23 12.87
C GLY A 28 2.67 5.17 13.39
N GLY A 29 2.93 5.88 14.50
CA GLY A 29 1.99 6.82 15.11
C GLY A 29 1.00 6.20 16.11
N GLN A 30 1.18 4.92 16.46
CA GLN A 30 0.47 4.24 17.55
C GLN A 30 1.44 3.70 18.60
N ASP A 31 0.94 3.51 19.82
CA ASP A 31 1.70 2.98 20.94
C ASP A 31 2.16 1.53 20.68
N TYR A 32 3.45 1.29 20.94
CA TYR A 32 4.10 0.00 20.68
C TYR A 32 3.55 -1.13 21.56
N ARG A 33 3.16 -0.83 22.81
CA ARG A 33 2.62 -1.83 23.76
C ARG A 33 1.27 -2.36 23.29
N ASN A 34 0.47 -1.53 22.63
CA ASN A 34 -0.81 -1.97 22.07
C ASN A 34 -0.60 -2.99 20.94
N GLN A 35 0.29 -2.67 19.99
CA GLN A 35 0.64 -3.58 18.90
C GLN A 35 1.31 -4.86 19.43
N HIS A 36 2.22 -4.75 20.39
CA HIS A 36 2.84 -5.91 21.03
C HIS A 36 1.82 -6.82 21.72
N ARG A 37 0.88 -6.26 22.51
CA ARG A 37 -0.18 -7.05 23.16
C ARG A 37 -1.06 -7.78 22.14
N GLN A 38 -1.35 -7.16 20.99
CA GLN A 38 -2.10 -7.82 19.91
C GLN A 38 -1.29 -8.98 19.31
N LEU A 39 -0.03 -8.76 18.98
CA LEU A 39 0.86 -9.79 18.44
C LEU A 39 1.10 -10.95 19.41
N ALA A 40 1.28 -10.66 20.70
CA ALA A 40 1.52 -11.65 21.74
C ALA A 40 0.34 -12.61 21.97
N ARG A 41 -0.90 -12.18 21.65
CA ARG A 41 -2.07 -13.06 21.67
C ARG A 41 -2.06 -14.09 20.54
N GLY A 42 -1.22 -13.91 19.53
CA GLY A 42 -1.22 -14.67 18.29
C GLY A 42 -2.17 -14.06 17.27
N VAL A 43 -1.70 -13.94 16.03
CA VAL A 43 -2.43 -13.33 14.90
C VAL A 43 -2.25 -14.19 13.65
N HIS A 44 -3.26 -14.18 12.79
CA HIS A 44 -3.28 -14.95 11.55
C HIS A 44 -2.90 -14.08 10.34
N VAL A 45 -3.24 -12.79 10.41
CA VAL A 45 -2.94 -11.79 9.37
C VAL A 45 -2.28 -10.58 10.01
N VAL A 46 -1.19 -10.11 9.44
CA VAL A 46 -0.52 -8.86 9.81
C VAL A 46 -0.53 -7.94 8.59
N VAL A 47 -1.06 -6.74 8.76
CA VAL A 47 -1.07 -5.69 7.75
C VAL A 47 -0.27 -4.53 8.30
N GLY A 48 0.74 -4.04 7.59
CA GLY A 48 1.57 -3.00 8.17
C GLY A 48 2.51 -2.27 7.22
N THR A 49 3.06 -1.16 7.71
CA THR A 49 4.06 -0.37 6.98
C THR A 49 5.45 -0.95 7.19
N PRO A 50 6.33 -0.99 6.17
CA PRO A 50 7.64 -1.66 6.25
C PRO A 50 8.46 -1.29 7.48
N GLY A 51 8.64 0.00 7.77
CA GLY A 51 9.43 0.44 8.93
C GLY A 51 8.94 -0.13 10.25
N ARG A 52 7.62 -0.12 10.51
CA ARG A 52 7.06 -0.66 11.77
C ARG A 52 7.13 -2.18 11.83
N ILE A 53 6.96 -2.87 10.70
CA ILE A 53 7.11 -4.34 10.63
C ILE A 53 8.55 -4.72 10.96
N MET A 54 9.53 -4.03 10.35
CA MET A 54 10.95 -4.22 10.61
C MET A 54 11.26 -4.01 12.09
N ASP A 55 10.79 -2.93 12.71
CA ASP A 55 10.95 -2.68 14.16
C ASP A 55 10.44 -3.87 15.01
N HIS A 56 9.28 -4.43 14.68
CA HIS A 56 8.69 -5.56 15.43
C HIS A 56 9.48 -6.86 15.25
N MET A 57 10.04 -7.07 14.06
CA MET A 57 10.92 -8.20 13.78
C MET A 57 12.26 -8.08 14.49
N GLU A 58 12.89 -6.90 14.48
CA GLU A 58 14.16 -6.65 15.19
C GLU A 58 14.03 -6.86 16.70
N ARG A 59 12.88 -6.49 17.28
CA ARG A 59 12.60 -6.72 18.71
C ARG A 59 12.12 -8.13 19.04
N GLY A 60 11.97 -9.01 18.04
CA GLY A 60 11.47 -10.38 18.23
C GLY A 60 9.99 -10.47 18.62
N THR A 61 9.25 -9.36 18.54
CA THR A 61 7.81 -9.32 18.88
C THR A 61 6.90 -9.75 17.72
N LEU A 62 7.46 -9.80 16.50
CA LEU A 62 6.85 -10.38 15.31
C LEU A 62 7.83 -11.36 14.70
N ARG A 63 7.38 -12.60 14.47
CA ARG A 63 8.15 -13.63 13.78
C ARG A 63 7.38 -14.04 12.53
N LEU A 64 8.06 -14.01 11.38
CA LEU A 64 7.47 -14.35 10.09
C LEU A 64 7.95 -15.71 9.55
N ASP A 65 8.64 -16.51 10.37
CA ASP A 65 9.25 -17.80 10.01
C ASP A 65 8.25 -18.86 9.50
N HIS A 66 6.95 -18.63 9.67
CA HIS A 66 5.88 -19.59 9.36
C HIS A 66 4.82 -19.02 8.41
N ILE A 67 5.05 -17.85 7.82
CA ILE A 67 4.08 -17.29 6.87
C ILE A 67 4.04 -18.15 5.60
N ARG A 68 2.82 -18.37 5.11
CA ARG A 68 2.58 -19.05 3.82
C ARG A 68 2.35 -18.07 2.68
N HIS A 69 1.99 -16.83 3.00
CA HIS A 69 1.66 -15.80 2.03
C HIS A 69 2.33 -14.48 2.42
N LEU A 70 2.85 -13.77 1.43
CA LEU A 70 3.40 -12.42 1.55
C LEU A 70 2.82 -11.56 0.41
N VAL A 71 2.33 -10.37 0.75
CA VAL A 71 1.82 -9.41 -0.23
C VAL A 71 2.63 -8.13 -0.12
N LEU A 72 3.15 -7.66 -1.25
CA LEU A 72 3.75 -6.34 -1.40
C LEU A 72 2.78 -5.51 -2.24
N ASP A 73 2.12 -4.54 -1.61
CA ASP A 73 1.15 -3.66 -2.26
C ASP A 73 1.74 -2.26 -2.47
N GLU A 74 1.36 -1.59 -3.55
CA GLU A 74 1.89 -0.28 -3.96
C GLU A 74 3.43 -0.22 -3.91
N ALA A 75 4.12 -1.21 -4.48
CA ALA A 75 5.57 -1.33 -4.34
C ALA A 75 6.34 -0.10 -4.86
N ASP A 76 5.81 0.59 -5.85
CA ASP A 76 6.36 1.84 -6.38
C ASP A 76 6.19 3.03 -5.44
N GLU A 77 5.12 3.08 -4.65
CA GLU A 77 4.99 4.04 -3.56
C GLU A 77 6.00 3.74 -2.45
N MET A 78 6.17 2.46 -2.08
CA MET A 78 7.19 2.08 -1.09
C MET A 78 8.60 2.52 -1.52
N LEU A 79 8.90 2.44 -2.83
CA LEU A 79 10.16 2.98 -3.37
C LEU A 79 10.22 4.51 -3.26
N ARG A 80 9.15 5.23 -3.63
CA ARG A 80 9.09 6.70 -3.50
C ARG A 80 9.29 7.18 -2.06
N MET A 81 8.76 6.43 -1.09
CA MET A 81 8.92 6.70 0.33
C MET A 81 10.29 6.29 0.90
N GLY A 82 11.17 5.67 0.10
CA GLY A 82 12.49 5.22 0.54
C GLY A 82 12.48 3.95 1.40
N PHE A 83 11.42 3.13 1.33
CA PHE A 83 11.30 1.90 2.12
C PHE A 83 11.87 0.65 1.46
N ILE A 84 12.52 0.78 0.31
CA ILE A 84 12.96 -0.38 -0.48
C ILE A 84 13.92 -1.30 0.30
N ASP A 85 14.84 -0.72 1.08
CA ASP A 85 15.80 -1.48 1.88
C ASP A 85 15.10 -2.22 3.03
N ALA A 86 14.12 -1.56 3.67
CA ALA A 86 13.32 -2.19 4.73
C ALA A 86 12.47 -3.34 4.17
N VAL A 87 11.89 -3.16 2.97
CA VAL A 87 11.17 -4.24 2.27
C VAL A 87 12.12 -5.41 2.00
N GLU A 88 13.27 -5.18 1.37
CA GLU A 88 14.25 -6.23 1.07
C GLU A 88 14.72 -6.95 2.36
N TRP A 89 14.93 -6.21 3.44
CA TRP A 89 15.27 -6.76 4.76
C TRP A 89 14.18 -7.68 5.34
N ILE A 90 12.90 -7.29 5.21
CA ILE A 90 11.76 -8.10 5.69
C ILE A 90 11.62 -9.35 4.82
N VAL A 91 11.61 -9.18 3.50
CA VAL A 91 11.35 -10.26 2.54
C VAL A 91 12.47 -11.31 2.58
N SER A 92 13.72 -10.93 2.82
CA SER A 92 14.84 -11.87 2.99
C SER A 92 14.75 -12.74 4.25
N ARG A 93 13.98 -12.32 5.27
CA ARG A 93 13.78 -13.04 6.55
C ARG A 93 12.49 -13.84 6.60
N THR A 94 11.87 -14.08 5.45
CA THR A 94 10.65 -14.88 5.36
C THR A 94 10.91 -16.19 4.62
N PRO A 95 10.14 -17.27 4.86
CA PRO A 95 10.39 -18.58 4.29
C PRO A 95 10.33 -18.57 2.76
N ARG A 96 11.30 -19.19 2.08
CA ARG A 96 11.32 -19.25 0.59
C ARG A 96 10.16 -20.06 -0.02
N THR A 97 9.47 -20.86 0.79
CA THR A 97 8.31 -21.68 0.40
C THR A 97 6.99 -20.91 0.37
N ARG A 98 6.98 -19.66 0.82
CA ARG A 98 5.78 -18.82 0.81
C ARG A 98 5.36 -18.46 -0.63
N GLN A 99 4.07 -18.27 -0.84
CA GLN A 99 3.56 -17.59 -2.03
C GLN A 99 3.73 -16.08 -1.87
N VAL A 100 4.21 -15.40 -2.92
CA VAL A 100 4.37 -13.94 -2.92
C VAL A 100 3.48 -13.34 -4.00
N ALA A 101 2.73 -12.30 -3.64
CA ALA A 101 2.04 -11.42 -4.59
C ALA A 101 2.68 -10.02 -4.52
N LEU A 102 2.97 -9.43 -5.67
CA LEU A 102 3.53 -8.09 -5.79
C LEU A 102 2.61 -7.26 -6.69
N PHE A 103 2.08 -6.17 -6.14
CA PHE A 103 1.26 -5.19 -6.82
C PHE A 103 2.02 -3.88 -6.92
N SER A 104 2.06 -3.31 -8.12
CA SER A 104 2.78 -2.09 -8.41
C SER A 104 2.21 -1.45 -9.67
N ALA A 105 2.02 -0.14 -9.67
CA ALA A 105 1.59 0.58 -10.87
C ALA A 105 2.73 0.71 -11.90
N THR A 106 3.97 0.75 -11.41
CA THR A 106 5.18 0.84 -12.24
C THR A 106 6.23 -0.19 -11.82
N MET A 107 7.12 -0.55 -12.74
CA MET A 107 8.20 -1.53 -12.48
C MET A 107 9.59 -0.91 -12.74
N PRO A 108 10.05 0.04 -11.90
CA PRO A 108 11.43 0.51 -11.92
C PRO A 108 12.42 -0.59 -11.49
N GLY A 109 13.72 -0.38 -11.80
CA GLY A 109 14.79 -1.36 -11.56
C GLY A 109 14.79 -2.03 -10.17
N PRO A 110 14.70 -1.27 -9.06
CA PRO A 110 14.69 -1.85 -7.72
C PRO A 110 13.52 -2.83 -7.48
N ILE A 111 12.33 -2.52 -8.01
CA ILE A 111 11.14 -3.37 -7.85
C ILE A 111 11.26 -4.62 -8.72
N ARG A 112 11.78 -4.49 -9.95
CA ARG A 112 12.10 -5.65 -10.79
C ARG A 112 13.08 -6.60 -10.12
N LYS A 113 14.10 -6.06 -9.43
CA LYS A 113 15.08 -6.86 -8.69
C LYS A 113 14.40 -7.63 -7.55
N ILE A 114 13.54 -6.98 -6.76
CA ILE A 114 12.76 -7.66 -5.71
C ILE A 114 11.88 -8.76 -6.32
N ALA A 115 11.18 -8.46 -7.42
CA ALA A 115 10.34 -9.43 -8.11
C ALA A 115 11.14 -10.68 -8.53
N GLN A 116 12.26 -10.48 -9.23
CA GLN A 116 13.13 -11.57 -9.71
C GLN A 116 13.77 -12.39 -8.58
N GLN A 117 14.10 -11.76 -7.46
CA GLN A 117 14.81 -12.41 -6.36
C GLN A 117 13.88 -13.20 -5.43
N TYR A 118 12.64 -12.73 -5.25
CA TYR A 118 11.75 -13.22 -4.20
C TYR A 118 10.45 -13.84 -4.69
N LEU A 119 10.07 -13.68 -5.96
CA LEU A 119 8.96 -14.42 -6.55
C LEU A 119 9.50 -15.70 -7.19
N ASN A 120 8.71 -16.76 -7.13
CA ASN A 120 9.06 -18.05 -7.71
C ASN A 120 8.09 -18.35 -8.85
N ASP A 121 8.59 -18.40 -10.09
CA ASP A 121 7.81 -18.57 -11.32
C ASP A 121 6.50 -17.74 -11.36
N PRO A 122 6.59 -16.39 -11.26
CA PRO A 122 5.41 -15.56 -11.14
C PRO A 122 4.63 -15.45 -12.46
N VAL A 123 3.31 -15.55 -12.35
CA VAL A 123 2.40 -15.13 -13.43
C VAL A 123 2.31 -13.61 -13.43
N GLU A 124 2.77 -12.98 -14.51
CA GLU A 124 2.69 -11.53 -14.69
C GLU A 124 1.33 -11.14 -15.29
N LEU A 125 0.53 -10.38 -14.54
CA LEU A 125 -0.75 -9.85 -14.97
C LEU A 125 -0.64 -8.34 -15.18
N ILE A 126 -0.50 -7.92 -16.44
CA ILE A 126 -0.46 -6.51 -16.82
C ILE A 126 -1.85 -6.09 -17.27
N LEU A 127 -2.55 -5.37 -16.39
CA LEU A 127 -3.81 -4.71 -16.76
C LEU A 127 -3.47 -3.47 -17.59
N LYS A 128 -3.51 -3.63 -18.92
CA LYS A 128 -3.53 -2.49 -19.83
C LYS A 128 -4.91 -1.88 -19.77
N GLU A 129 -5.18 -1.04 -18.77
CA GLU A 129 -6.30 -0.11 -18.88
C GLU A 129 -6.06 0.70 -20.16
N ARG A 130 -6.94 0.53 -21.15
CA ARG A 130 -7.21 1.67 -22.01
C ARG A 130 -7.73 2.71 -21.03
N MET A 131 -6.92 3.73 -20.72
CA MET A 131 -7.44 4.97 -20.14
C MET A 131 -8.45 5.52 -21.15
N ARG A 132 -9.67 4.97 -21.14
CA ARG A 132 -10.83 5.73 -21.54
C ARG A 132 -10.97 6.70 -20.40
N VAL A 133 -10.56 7.95 -20.66
CA VAL A 133 -11.19 9.08 -19.98
C VAL A 133 -12.67 8.73 -19.91
N PRO A 134 -13.28 8.61 -18.71
CA PRO A 134 -14.69 8.29 -18.63
C PRO A 134 -15.41 9.25 -19.57
N GLU A 135 -16.23 8.77 -20.49
CA GLU A 135 -16.95 9.65 -21.44
C GLU A 135 -17.84 10.67 -20.69
N THR A 136 -18.06 10.42 -19.39
CA THR A 136 -18.76 11.28 -18.43
C THR A 136 -17.91 12.40 -17.82
N VAL A 137 -16.60 12.44 -18.05
CA VAL A 137 -15.69 13.46 -17.49
C VAL A 137 -15.20 14.38 -18.61
N THR A 138 -15.68 15.62 -18.58
CA THR A 138 -15.20 16.68 -19.49
C THR A 138 -13.90 17.26 -18.94
N GLN A 139 -12.85 17.26 -19.75
CA GLN A 139 -11.54 17.80 -19.38
C GLN A 139 -11.19 19.01 -20.24
N HIS A 140 -10.69 20.07 -19.60
CA HIS A 140 -10.21 21.27 -20.27
C HIS A 140 -8.79 21.61 -19.77
N ALA A 141 -7.97 22.15 -20.65
CA ALA A 141 -6.62 22.62 -20.34
C ALA A 141 -6.45 24.07 -20.79
N TRP A 142 -5.94 24.93 -19.92
CA TRP A 142 -5.68 26.33 -20.19
C TRP A 142 -4.20 26.63 -19.94
N ILE A 143 -3.52 27.13 -20.97
CA ILE A 143 -2.10 27.49 -20.87
C ILE A 143 -2.01 28.92 -20.35
N ILE A 144 -1.43 29.08 -19.15
CA ILE A 144 -1.28 30.37 -18.48
C ILE A 144 0.10 30.47 -17.82
N SER A 145 0.57 31.69 -17.59
CA SER A 145 1.73 31.91 -16.71
C SER A 145 1.36 31.54 -15.28
N GLY A 146 2.29 30.93 -14.53
CA GLY A 146 2.05 30.47 -13.16
C GLY A 146 1.58 31.57 -12.20
N LEU A 147 1.98 32.83 -12.45
CA LEU A 147 1.53 34.00 -11.68
C LEU A 147 0.03 34.26 -11.80
N HIS A 148 -0.62 33.82 -12.88
CA HIS A 148 -2.05 34.07 -13.15
C HIS A 148 -2.94 32.88 -12.82
N LYS A 149 -2.42 31.83 -12.16
CA LYS A 149 -3.19 30.62 -11.87
C LYS A 149 -4.39 30.88 -10.96
N LEU A 150 -4.21 31.70 -9.92
CA LEU A 150 -5.30 32.07 -9.01
C LEU A 150 -6.35 32.96 -9.70
N ASP A 151 -5.91 33.92 -10.50
CA ASP A 151 -6.82 34.81 -11.23
C ASP A 151 -7.65 34.02 -12.25
N ALA A 152 -7.01 33.13 -13.00
CA ALA A 152 -7.67 32.26 -13.98
C ALA A 152 -8.66 31.30 -13.30
N LEU A 153 -8.26 30.68 -12.18
CA LEU A 153 -9.16 29.83 -11.40
C LEU A 153 -10.38 30.61 -10.92
N THR A 154 -10.18 31.79 -10.33
CA THR A 154 -11.28 32.65 -9.85
C THR A 154 -12.24 32.96 -10.99
N ARG A 155 -11.72 33.35 -12.16
CA ARG A 155 -12.52 33.64 -13.36
C ARG A 155 -13.36 32.44 -13.80
N ILE A 156 -12.79 31.23 -13.76
CA ILE A 156 -13.50 29.99 -14.11
C ILE A 156 -14.63 29.74 -13.11
N LEU A 157 -14.37 29.89 -11.82
CA LEU A 157 -15.37 29.69 -10.77
C LEU A 157 -16.47 30.75 -10.80
N GLU A 158 -16.19 31.98 -11.26
CA GLU A 158 -17.20 33.04 -11.41
C GLU A 158 -18.23 32.73 -12.51
N VAL A 159 -17.82 32.04 -13.57
CA VAL A 159 -18.66 31.82 -14.77
C VAL A 159 -19.19 30.40 -14.91
N THR A 160 -18.74 29.47 -14.07
CA THR A 160 -19.13 28.07 -14.11
C THR A 160 -20.12 27.79 -12.98
N GLU A 161 -21.29 27.24 -13.29
CA GLU A 161 -22.18 26.71 -12.27
C GLU A 161 -21.65 25.37 -11.73
N PHE A 162 -21.63 25.22 -10.41
CA PHE A 162 -21.22 24.01 -9.73
C PHE A 162 -21.94 23.84 -8.39
N ASP A 163 -22.16 22.59 -7.97
CA ASP A 163 -22.67 22.28 -6.63
C ASP A 163 -21.55 22.31 -5.57
N ALA A 164 -20.36 21.82 -5.93
CA ALA A 164 -19.18 21.80 -5.08
C ALA A 164 -17.91 21.78 -5.93
N VAL A 165 -16.84 22.42 -5.44
CA VAL A 165 -15.54 22.50 -6.10
C VAL A 165 -14.43 22.08 -5.14
N ILE A 166 -13.50 21.29 -5.65
CA ILE A 166 -12.24 20.94 -4.97
C ILE A 166 -11.11 21.62 -5.76
N VAL A 167 -10.30 22.42 -5.07
CA VAL A 167 -9.12 23.14 -5.61
C VAL A 167 -7.85 22.61 -4.96
#